data_AF-A0A8H5CX85-F1
#
_entry.id   AF-A0A8H5CX85-F1
#
_cell.length_a   1.000
_cell.length_b   1.000
_cell.length_c   1.000
_cell.angle_alpha   90.00
_cell.angle_beta   90.00
_cell.angle_gamma   90.00
#
_symmetry.space_group_name_H-M   'P 1'
#
loop_
_entity.id
_entity.type
_entity.pdbx_description
1 polymer ?
#
loop_
_entity_poly.entity_id
_entity_poly.type
_entity_poly.pdbx_seq_one_letter_code
_entity_poly.pdbx_strand_id
1 'polypeptide(L)'
;MLQPTPILIALLLSAHGLRKKSLSPSGAFTAFVVGYGSLSGGLWAFGITLIGFYLIGSRATKYGKQRKAKLEPGYHEAGYRTGWQVLSNSAAGIVVAVLWNGMFVPDSVQDESPTKLAD
;
A
#
# COMPACT_ATOMS: atom_id res chain seq x y z
N MET A 1 -8.09 -16.90 6.78
CA MET A 1 -7.63 -16.72 8.18
C MET A 1 -6.79 -15.45 8.28
N LEU A 2 -6.89 -14.70 9.38
CA LEU A 2 -6.12 -13.47 9.58
C LEU A 2 -4.62 -13.82 9.66
N GLN A 3 -3.82 -13.36 8.70
CA GLN A 3 -2.40 -13.71 8.65
C GLN A 3 -1.58 -12.75 9.52
N PRO A 4 -0.78 -13.23 10.49
CA PRO A 4 -0.04 -12.36 11.40
C PRO A 4 1.05 -11.54 10.70
N THR A 5 1.68 -12.10 9.65
CA THR A 5 2.80 -11.45 8.96
C THR A 5 2.41 -10.16 8.22
N PRO A 6 1.35 -10.15 7.38
CA PRO A 6 0.82 -8.91 6.79
C PRO A 6 0.46 -7.83 7.81
N ILE A 7 -0.13 -8.22 8.95
CA ILE A 7 -0.51 -7.29 10.02
C ILE A 7 0.73 -6.59 10.58
N LEU A 8 1.76 -7.37 10.93
CA LEU A 8 3.00 -6.83 11.47
C LEU A 8 3.67 -5.87 10.48
N ILE A 9 3.77 -6.27 9.21
CA ILE A 9 4.37 -5.43 8.16
C ILE A 9 3.59 -4.13 7.98
N ALA A 10 2.26 -4.22 7.84
CA ALA A 10 1.40 -3.05 7.65
C ALA A 10 1.48 -2.11 8.86
N LEU A 11 1.46 -2.65 10.08
CA LEU A 11 1.55 -1.87 11.31
C LEU A 11 2.90 -1.15 11.42
N LEU A 12 4.01 -1.85 11.14
CA LEU A 12 5.35 -1.28 11.16
C LEU A 12 5.50 -0.15 10.14
N LEU A 13 5.00 -0.32 8.91
CA LEU A 13 5.07 0.70 7.86
C LEU A 13 4.22 1.92 8.19
N SER A 14 2.99 1.72 8.66
CA SER A 14 2.10 2.82 9.07
C SER A 14 2.66 3.58 10.26
N ALA A 15 3.16 2.88 11.28
CA ALA A 15 3.81 3.50 12.43
C ALA A 15 5.10 4.24 12.02
N HIS A 16 5.90 3.65 11.14
CA HIS A 16 7.10 4.29 10.59
C HIS A 16 6.74 5.58 9.84
N GLY A 17 5.71 5.55 9.00
CA GLY A 17 5.28 6.73 8.23
C GLY A 17 4.74 7.86 9.10
N LEU A 18 4.03 7.51 10.18
CA LEU A 18 3.58 8.48 11.16
C LEU A 18 4.77 9.09 11.93
N ARG A 19 5.70 8.27 12.40
CA ARG A 19 6.92 8.73 13.11
C ARG A 19 7.83 9.59 12.24
N LYS A 20 7.95 9.26 10.94
CA LYS A 20 8.75 10.02 9.98
C LYS A 20 8.04 11.25 9.42
N LYS A 21 6.80 11.50 9.85
CA LYS A 21 5.97 12.60 9.35
C LYS A 21 5.76 12.57 7.83
N SER A 22 5.81 11.38 7.22
CA SER A 22 5.47 11.18 5.81
C SER A 22 3.98 10.92 5.60
N LEU A 23 3.29 10.39 6.63
CA LEU A 23 1.85 10.11 6.63
C LEU A 23 1.16 10.85 7.79
N SER A 24 -0.05 11.36 7.54
CA SER A 24 -0.92 11.89 8.61
C SER A 24 -1.50 10.73 9.42
N PRO A 25 -2.15 10.96 10.58
CA PRO A 25 -2.86 9.90 11.29
C PRO A 25 -3.87 9.15 10.42
N SER A 26 -4.66 9.88 9.61
CA SER A 26 -5.57 9.29 8.62
C SER A 26 -4.81 8.55 7.51
N GLY A 27 -3.69 9.10 7.05
CA GLY A 27 -2.79 8.45 6.08
C GLY A 27 -2.23 7.12 6.59
N ALA A 28 -1.81 7.06 7.85
CA ALA A 28 -1.27 5.86 8.47
C ALA A 28 -2.34 4.78 8.64
N PHE A 29 -3.56 5.16 9.04
CA PHE A 29 -4.69 4.23 9.12
C PHE A 29 -5.04 3.66 7.74
N THR A 30 -5.19 4.53 6.73
CA THR A 30 -5.46 4.07 5.36
C THR A 30 -4.33 3.19 4.84
N ALA A 31 -3.06 3.54 5.07
CA ALA A 31 -1.92 2.73 4.67
C ALA A 31 -1.90 1.36 5.36
N PHE A 32 -2.39 1.26 6.60
CA PHE A 32 -2.50 -0.01 7.31
C PHE A 32 -3.54 -0.92 6.64
N VAL A 33 -4.74 -0.40 6.39
CA VAL A 33 -5.83 -1.16 5.76
C VAL A 33 -5.44 -1.61 4.35
N VAL A 34 -4.94 -0.68 3.53
CA VAL A 34 -4.48 -0.95 2.16
C VAL A 34 -3.32 -1.95 2.16
N GLY A 35 -2.32 -1.73 3.03
CA GLY A 35 -1.13 -2.57 3.12
C GLY A 35 -1.46 -3.98 3.56
N TYR A 36 -2.29 -4.14 4.60
CA TYR A 36 -2.76 -5.44 5.05
C TYR A 36 -3.53 -6.17 3.94
N GLY A 37 -4.53 -5.52 3.34
CA GLY A 37 -5.34 -6.15 2.28
C GLY A 37 -4.54 -6.57 1.05
N SER A 38 -3.53 -5.78 0.68
CA SER A 38 -2.66 -6.08 -0.47
C SER A 38 -1.60 -7.15 -0.18
N LEU A 39 -1.31 -7.41 1.10
CA LEU A 39 -0.35 -8.45 1.54
C LEU A 39 -1.05 -9.75 1.95
N SER A 40 -2.33 -9.70 2.36
CA SER A 40 -3.10 -10.86 2.80
C SER A 40 -3.70 -11.68 1.66
N GLY A 41 -3.57 -11.23 0.41
CA GLY A 41 -4.02 -11.97 -0.77
C GLY A 41 -3.12 -13.15 -1.13
N GLY A 42 -3.55 -13.96 -2.10
CA GLY A 42 -2.81 -15.12 -2.61
C GLY A 42 -1.47 -14.77 -3.26
N LEU A 43 -1.27 -13.51 -3.69
CA LEU A 43 -0.03 -13.03 -4.29
C LEU A 43 0.52 -11.81 -3.56
N TRP A 44 1.69 -11.96 -2.93
CA TRP A 44 2.36 -10.91 -2.15
C TRP A 44 2.93 -9.77 -2.99
N ALA A 45 3.07 -9.97 -4.31
CA ALA A 45 3.65 -8.99 -5.22
C ALA A 45 2.91 -7.65 -5.20
N PHE A 46 1.58 -7.65 -5.02
CA PHE A 46 0.79 -6.42 -4.91
C PHE A 46 1.20 -5.58 -3.70
N GLY A 47 1.26 -6.19 -2.52
CA GLY A 47 1.71 -5.54 -1.30
C GLY A 47 3.16 -5.07 -1.37
N ILE A 48 4.08 -5.91 -1.86
CA ILE A 48 5.50 -5.56 -2.01
C ILE A 48 5.68 -4.36 -2.94
N THR A 49 4.95 -4.32 -4.06
CA THR A 49 5.01 -3.21 -5.03
C THR A 49 4.54 -1.89 -4.40
N LEU A 50 3.43 -1.91 -3.63
CA LEU A 50 2.95 -0.74 -2.91
C LEU A 50 3.95 -0.24 -1.86
N ILE A 51 4.62 -1.16 -1.15
CA ILE A 51 5.68 -0.81 -0.19
C ILE A 51 6.85 -0.14 -0.91
N GLY A 52 7.29 -0.72 -2.05
CA GLY A 52 8.35 -0.16 -2.87
C GLY A 52 8.02 1.26 -3.34
N PHE A 53 6.82 1.45 -3.91
CA PHE A 53 6.31 2.76 -4.30
C PHE A 53 6.31 3.76 -3.14
N TYR A 54 5.81 3.35 -1.97
CA TYR A 54 5.79 4.19 -0.78
C TYR A 54 7.20 4.61 -0.34
N LEU A 55 8.14 3.67 -0.21
CA LEU A 55 9.49 3.93 0.28
C LEU A 55 10.31 4.79 -0.70
N ILE A 56 10.27 4.43 -1.99
CA ILE A 56 10.98 5.17 -3.05
C ILE A 56 10.38 6.56 -3.17
N GLY A 57 9.04 6.66 -3.27
CA GLY A 57 8.33 7.93 -3.34
C GLY A 57 8.61 8.80 -2.13
N SER A 58 8.62 8.25 -0.91
CA SER A 58 8.92 9.00 0.33
C SER A 58 10.33 9.59 0.31
N ARG A 59 11.33 8.84 -0.18
CA ARG A 59 12.70 9.34 -0.34
C ARG A 59 12.80 10.41 -1.43
N ALA A 60 12.20 10.16 -2.59
CA ALA A 60 12.19 11.08 -3.72
C ALA A 60 11.54 12.42 -3.34
N THR A 61 10.42 12.38 -2.61
CA THR A 61 9.74 13.59 -2.14
C THR A 61 10.65 14.39 -1.20
N LYS A 62 11.31 13.73 -0.24
CA LYS A 62 12.19 14.39 0.73
C LYS A 62 13.39 15.07 0.05
N TYR A 63 14.00 14.43 -0.94
CA TYR A 63 15.09 15.04 -1.72
C TYR A 63 14.58 16.20 -2.59
N GLY A 64 13.43 16.02 -3.23
CA GLY A 64 12.78 17.05 -4.05
C GLY A 64 12.41 18.32 -3.28
N LYS A 65 12.05 18.20 -1.98
CA LYS A 65 11.73 19.37 -1.12
C LYS A 65 12.85 20.41 -1.11
N GLN A 66 14.10 19.99 -0.93
CA GLN A 66 15.25 20.91 -0.88
C GLN A 66 15.46 21.65 -2.20
N ARG A 67 15.17 21.00 -3.32
CA ARG A 67 15.26 21.62 -4.65
C ARG A 67 14.11 22.60 -4.88
N LYS A 68 12.87 22.22 -4.55
CA LYS A 68 11.68 23.08 -4.71
C LYS A 68 11.78 24.35 -3.87
N ALA A 69 12.26 24.25 -2.62
CA ALA A 69 12.46 25.39 -1.74
C ALA A 69 13.41 26.46 -2.31
N LYS A 70 14.36 26.08 -3.17
CA LYS A 70 15.30 27.02 -3.81
C LYS A 70 14.76 27.63 -5.10
N LEU A 71 13.78 26.99 -5.73
CA LEU A 71 13.31 27.34 -7.08
C LEU A 71 11.96 28.08 -7.06
N GLU A 72 11.14 27.89 -6.02
CA GLU A 72 9.79 28.47 -5.94
C GLU A 72 9.74 29.59 -4.87
N PRO A 73 9.65 30.87 -5.26
CA PRO A 73 9.38 31.95 -4.30
C PRO A 73 7.99 31.72 -3.67
N GLY A 74 7.93 31.64 -2.33
CA GLY A 74 6.70 31.31 -1.59
C GLY A 74 6.51 29.83 -1.26
N TYR A 75 7.55 29.00 -1.43
CA TYR A 75 7.51 27.57 -1.11
C TYR A 75 6.92 27.28 0.28
N HIS A 76 5.76 26.62 0.29
CA HIS A 76 5.19 26.01 1.47
C HIS A 76 5.63 24.55 1.54
N GLU A 77 6.14 24.14 2.71
CA GLU A 77 6.56 22.77 2.88
C GLU A 77 5.35 21.83 2.74
N ALA A 78 5.34 21.03 1.66
CA ALA A 78 4.34 20.01 1.47
C ALA A 78 4.41 19.02 2.66
N GLY A 79 3.34 19.01 3.46
CA GLY A 79 3.24 18.27 4.71
C GLY A 79 3.07 16.76 4.52
N TYR A 80 2.41 16.14 5.49
CA TYR A 80 2.11 14.72 5.50
C TYR A 80 1.20 14.31 4.34
N ARG A 81 1.32 13.08 3.85
CA ARG A 81 0.32 12.52 2.92
C ARG A 81 -0.93 12.10 3.68
N THR A 82 -2.10 12.53 3.21
CA THR A 82 -3.40 12.24 3.85
C THR A 82 -3.93 10.86 3.47
N GLY A 83 -4.92 10.36 4.23
CA GLY A 83 -5.63 9.12 3.89
C GLY A 83 -6.18 9.11 2.47
N TRP A 84 -6.72 10.25 2.00
CA TRP A 84 -7.25 10.36 0.63
C TRP A 84 -6.16 10.23 -0.43
N GLN A 85 -4.99 10.82 -0.19
CA GLN A 85 -3.85 10.69 -1.10
C GLN A 85 -3.32 9.26 -1.13
N VAL A 86 -3.24 8.59 0.03
CA VAL A 86 -2.87 7.18 0.09
C VAL A 86 -3.87 6.34 -0.72
N LEU A 87 -5.17 6.48 -0.42
CA LEU A 87 -6.22 5.74 -1.08
C LEU A 87 -6.20 5.95 -2.60
N SER A 88 -6.14 7.21 -3.05
CA SER A 88 -6.07 7.58 -4.46
C SER A 88 -4.88 6.95 -5.18
N ASN A 89 -3.69 6.92 -4.56
CA ASN A 89 -2.52 6.28 -5.16
C ASN A 89 -2.63 4.75 -5.18
N SER A 90 -3.32 4.15 -4.20
CA SER A 90 -3.43 2.69 -4.09
C SER A 90 -4.67 2.10 -4.76
N ALA A 91 -5.66 2.90 -5.18
CA ALA A 91 -6.95 2.42 -5.64
C ALA A 91 -6.84 1.44 -6.82
N ALA A 92 -6.07 1.78 -7.86
CA ALA A 92 -5.83 0.90 -8.99
C ALA A 92 -5.17 -0.43 -8.57
N GLY A 93 -4.17 -0.36 -7.68
CA GLY A 93 -3.50 -1.55 -7.15
C GLY A 93 -4.44 -2.45 -6.36
N ILE A 94 -5.33 -1.86 -5.55
CA ILE A 94 -6.36 -2.60 -4.81
C ILE A 94 -7.33 -3.29 -5.78
N VAL A 95 -7.83 -2.58 -6.80
CA VAL A 95 -8.75 -3.15 -7.79
C VAL A 95 -8.11 -4.35 -8.48
N VAL A 96 -6.87 -4.21 -8.96
CA VAL A 96 -6.15 -5.31 -9.62
C VAL A 96 -5.92 -6.47 -8.65
N ALA A 97 -5.52 -6.20 -7.42
CA ALA A 97 -5.31 -7.24 -6.41
C ALA A 97 -6.61 -8.00 -6.12
N VAL A 98 -7.74 -7.30 -5.96
CA VAL A 98 -9.05 -7.92 -5.71
C VAL A 98 -9.47 -8.79 -6.89
N LEU A 99 -9.36 -8.28 -8.12
CA LEU A 99 -9.69 -9.05 -9.33
C LEU A 99 -8.82 -10.30 -9.45
N TRP A 100 -7.51 -10.17 -9.27
CA TRP A 100 -6.59 -11.30 -9.31
C TRP A 100 -6.94 -12.35 -8.25
N ASN A 101 -7.21 -11.92 -7.01
CA ASN A 101 -7.57 -12.85 -5.95
C ASN A 101 -8.89 -13.58 -6.24
N GLY A 102 -9.89 -12.89 -6.79
CA GLY A 102 -11.17 -13.51 -7.18
C GLY A 102 -11.05 -14.49 -8.35
N MET A 103 -10.03 -14.34 -9.20
CA MET A 103 -9.84 -15.18 -10.39
C MET A 103 -8.88 -16.36 -10.18
N PHE A 104 -7.90 -16.26 -9.27
CA PHE A 104 -6.77 -17.19 -9.22
C PHE A 104 -6.46 -17.81 -7.83
N VAL A 105 -7.20 -17.48 -6.77
CA VAL A 105 -7.04 -18.13 -5.45
C VAL A 105 -7.75 -19.50 -5.47
N PRO A 106 -7.32 -20.50 -4.66
CA PRO A 106 -8.10 -21.75 -4.51
C PRO A 106 -9.58 -21.46 -4.24
N ASP A 107 -10.48 -22.23 -4.84
CA ASP A 107 -11.93 -22.03 -4.93
C ASP A 107 -12.42 -20.92 -5.88
N SER A 108 -11.53 -20.23 -6.59
CA SER A 108 -11.89 -19.21 -7.59
C SER A 108 -12.55 -19.77 -8.86
N VAL A 109 -13.09 -18.87 -9.70
CA VAL A 109 -13.83 -19.21 -10.93
C VAL A 109 -12.98 -20.04 -11.92
N GLN A 110 -11.66 -19.89 -11.91
CA GLN A 110 -10.74 -20.58 -12.83
C GLN A 110 -9.98 -21.73 -12.16
N ASP A 111 -10.35 -22.10 -10.93
CA ASP A 111 -9.69 -23.20 -10.22
C ASP A 111 -10.11 -24.56 -10.80
N GLU A 112 -9.24 -25.15 -11.63
CA GLU A 112 -9.34 -26.50 -12.18
C GLU A 112 -8.57 -27.54 -11.34
N SER A 113 -8.22 -27.21 -10.08
CA SER A 113 -7.45 -28.13 -9.24
C SER A 113 -8.19 -29.45 -8.97
N PRO A 114 -7.48 -30.58 -8.82
CA PRO A 114 -8.09 -31.89 -8.62
C PRO A 114 -9.03 -31.96 -7.41
N THR A 115 -8.77 -31.13 -6.40
CA THR A 115 -9.58 -30.97 -5.20
C THR A 115 -11.00 -30.50 -5.50
N LYS A 116 -11.17 -29.60 -6.48
CA LYS A 116 -12.46 -29.00 -6.83
C LYS A 116 -13.28 -29.84 -7.83
N LEU A 117 -12.61 -30.74 -8.54
CA LEU A 117 -13.22 -31.69 -9.49
C LEU A 117 -13.68 -32.99 -8.81
N ALA A 118 -13.33 -33.18 -7.54
CA ALA A 118 -13.68 -34.34 -6.74
C ALA A 118 -14.98 -34.16 -5.91
N ASP A 119 -15.59 -32.97 -5.98
CA ASP A 119 -16.84 -32.58 -5.31
C ASP A 119 -18.02 -32.51 -6.32
#